data_AF-A0A8T2C7W1-F1
#
_entry.id   AF-A0A8T2C7W1-F1
#
_cell.length_a   1.000
_cell.length_b   1.000
_cell.length_c   1.000
_cell.angle_alpha   90.00
_cell.angle_beta   90.00
_cell.angle_gamma   90.00
#
_symmetry.space_group_name_H-M   'P 1'
#
loop_
_entity.id
_entity.type
_entity.pdbx_description
1 polymer ?
#
loop_
_entity_poly.entity_id
_entity_poly.type
_entity_poly.pdbx_seq_one_letter_code
_entity_poly.pdbx_strand_id
1 'polypeptide(L)'
;MKFCKKYEEYMQGQKEKKNLPGVGFKKLKKILKRCRRNHLPSRMSFTETINHNCSRECPVCDGTFFPELLKEMEDVVGWFNENAQKLLELHLASGFTKCLTWLRGNSRKKDHLGLIQEGKDLVNYALINAVAIRKILKKYDKIHESRQGQAFKTQVQKMRIEILQSPWLCELMAFHINLKESKKESGATVASPPPVHALFDGCALTFDDGKPLLSCELSDSVKVDIDLTCSICLDTVFDPISLTCGHIYCYMCACSAASVNVVDGLKTAEATEKCPLCREDGVYKGAVHLDELNILLKRSCRDYWEERRKTERAERLQQAKEYWDYQCRSFTGI
;
A
#
# COMPACT_ATOMS: atom_id res chain seq x y z
N MET A 1 -2.08 -3.12 27.48
CA MET A 1 -0.86 -3.97 27.47
C MET A 1 -0.92 -5.14 26.48
N LYS A 2 -2.10 -5.68 26.14
CA LYS A 2 -2.25 -6.90 25.31
C LYS A 2 -1.67 -6.81 23.88
N PHE A 3 -1.81 -5.68 23.18
CA PHE A 3 -1.38 -5.58 21.77
C PHE A 3 0.13 -5.71 21.56
N CYS A 4 0.98 -5.04 22.35
CA CYS A 4 2.42 -5.10 22.11
C CYS A 4 2.97 -6.52 22.28
N LYS A 5 2.42 -7.29 23.22
CA LYS A 5 2.77 -8.71 23.39
C LYS A 5 2.34 -9.51 22.17
N LYS A 6 1.09 -9.34 21.72
CA LYS A 6 0.54 -9.97 20.50
C LYS A 6 1.36 -9.63 19.24
N TYR A 7 1.79 -8.38 19.10
CA TYR A 7 2.65 -7.94 18.00
C TYR A 7 4.05 -8.58 18.08
N GLU A 8 4.68 -8.56 19.26
CA GLU A 8 5.99 -9.21 19.45
C GLU A 8 5.93 -10.72 19.22
N GLU A 9 4.85 -11.38 19.65
CA GLU A 9 4.57 -12.80 19.38
C GLU A 9 4.37 -13.06 17.88
N TYR A 10 3.60 -12.23 17.19
CA TYR A 10 3.44 -12.30 15.73
C TYR A 10 4.79 -12.18 15.01
N MET A 11 5.58 -11.15 15.34
CA MET A 11 6.90 -10.94 14.72
C MET A 11 7.87 -12.09 15.02
N GLN A 12 7.82 -12.66 16.23
CA GLN A 12 8.62 -13.84 16.60
C GLN A 12 8.14 -15.13 15.95
N GLY A 13 6.84 -15.26 15.66
CA GLY A 13 6.27 -16.40 14.95
C GLY A 13 6.71 -16.46 13.48
N GLN A 14 7.13 -15.32 12.91
CA GLN A 14 7.60 -15.22 11.52
C GLN A 14 9.11 -15.51 11.36
N LYS A 15 9.76 -16.12 12.37
CA LYS A 15 11.22 -16.38 12.44
C LYS A 15 11.81 -17.15 11.25
N GLU A 16 11.01 -17.91 10.50
CA GLU A 16 11.45 -18.58 9.26
C GLU A 16 11.77 -17.58 8.13
N LYS A 17 11.16 -16.38 8.16
CA LYS A 17 11.49 -15.24 7.31
C LYS A 17 12.58 -14.44 8.04
N LYS A 18 13.86 -14.82 7.85
CA LYS A 18 15.01 -14.14 8.47
C LYS A 18 14.87 -12.61 8.35
N ASN A 19 15.00 -11.90 9.48
CA ASN A 19 15.02 -10.43 9.59
C ASN A 19 13.78 -9.70 9.03
N LEU A 20 12.57 -10.20 9.28
CA LEU A 20 11.34 -9.48 8.96
C LEU A 20 11.29 -8.10 9.67
N PRO A 21 11.28 -6.97 8.94
CA PRO A 21 11.24 -5.64 9.55
C PRO A 21 9.95 -5.41 10.32
N GLY A 22 10.02 -4.62 11.38
CA GLY A 22 8.87 -4.27 12.19
C GLY A 22 9.16 -3.16 13.18
N VAL A 23 8.10 -2.67 13.80
CA VAL A 23 8.14 -1.58 14.78
C VAL A 23 8.84 -2.05 16.06
N GLY A 24 9.98 -1.42 16.38
CA GLY A 24 10.84 -1.68 17.52
C GLY A 24 10.26 -1.15 18.83
N PHE A 25 9.08 -1.64 19.26
CA PHE A 25 8.37 -1.16 20.44
C PHE A 25 9.25 -1.05 21.70
N LYS A 26 10.18 -1.98 21.92
CA LYS A 26 11.08 -1.95 23.08
C LYS A 26 12.03 -0.74 23.01
N LYS A 27 12.62 -0.49 21.83
CA LYS A 27 13.53 0.63 21.57
C LYS A 27 12.79 1.96 21.66
N LEU A 28 11.69 2.12 20.92
CA LEU A 28 10.89 3.35 20.92
C LEU A 28 10.31 3.68 22.31
N LYS A 29 9.79 2.70 23.05
CA LYS A 29 9.33 2.93 24.43
C LYS A 29 10.46 3.31 25.38
N LYS A 30 11.70 2.88 25.14
CA LYS A 30 12.86 3.26 25.97
C LYS A 30 13.18 4.75 25.81
N ILE A 31 13.09 5.27 24.59
CA ILE A 31 13.20 6.71 24.28
C ILE A 31 12.16 7.49 25.10
N LEU A 32 10.89 7.08 24.98
CA LEU A 32 9.77 7.75 25.70
C LEU A 32 9.87 7.66 27.23
N LYS A 33 10.41 6.55 27.76
CA LYS A 33 10.59 6.38 29.22
C LYS A 33 11.70 7.29 29.77
N ARG A 34 12.75 7.57 28.97
CA ARG A 34 13.83 8.47 29.37
C ARG A 34 13.30 9.89 29.59
N CYS A 35 12.40 10.34 28.71
CA CYS A 35 11.66 11.60 28.86
C CYS A 35 10.93 11.66 30.21
N ARG A 36 10.07 10.67 30.49
CA ARG A 36 9.24 10.63 31.71
C ARG A 36 10.03 10.65 33.03
N ARG A 37 11.26 10.12 33.08
CA ARG A 37 12.09 10.12 34.31
C ARG A 37 12.64 11.49 34.67
N ASN A 38 12.85 12.36 33.68
CA ASN A 38 13.36 13.71 33.90
C ASN A 38 12.26 14.67 34.41
N HIS A 39 11.02 14.19 34.57
CA HIS A 39 9.86 14.94 35.07
C HIS A 39 9.47 14.64 36.51
N LEU A 40 10.13 13.70 37.20
CA LEU A 40 9.90 13.58 38.64
C LEU A 40 10.50 14.82 39.30
N PRO A 41 9.75 15.61 40.09
CA PRO A 41 10.32 16.74 40.79
C PRO A 41 11.33 16.18 41.80
N SER A 42 12.61 16.32 41.47
CA SER A 42 13.67 16.07 42.43
C SER A 42 13.50 17.12 43.53
N ARG A 43 13.12 16.68 44.73
CA ARG A 43 13.19 17.52 45.92
C ARG A 43 14.65 17.93 46.11
N MET A 44 14.91 19.20 45.83
CA MET A 44 16.07 20.00 46.24
C MET A 44 17.45 19.54 45.73
N SER A 45 18.04 20.35 44.84
CA SER A 45 19.42 20.83 44.99
C SER A 45 19.68 21.92 43.95
N PHE A 46 20.14 23.08 44.41
CA PHE A 46 20.62 24.18 43.57
C PHE A 46 21.95 23.77 42.93
N THR A 47 21.91 23.36 41.67
CA THR A 47 23.05 23.49 40.75
C THR A 47 22.51 23.63 39.33
N GLU A 48 22.98 24.66 38.63
CA GLU A 48 22.60 25.02 37.26
C GLU A 48 22.75 23.82 36.31
N THR A 49 21.66 23.10 36.10
CA THR A 49 21.56 22.09 35.06
C THR A 49 20.23 22.32 34.37
N ILE A 50 20.30 22.52 33.05
CA ILE A 50 19.19 22.90 32.16
C ILE A 50 17.96 22.05 32.50
N ASN A 51 17.00 22.71 33.13
CA ASN A 51 15.77 22.11 33.63
C ASN A 51 14.85 21.85 32.43
N HIS A 52 14.99 20.68 31.79
CA HIS A 52 14.13 20.28 30.68
C HIS A 52 12.73 19.91 31.19
N ASN A 53 11.94 20.92 31.56
CA ASN A 53 10.49 20.80 31.49
C ASN A 53 10.13 20.61 30.00
N CYS A 54 9.84 19.38 29.62
CA CYS A 54 9.36 19.03 28.29
C CYS A 54 8.04 19.82 28.08
N SER A 55 8.12 20.84 27.22
CA SER A 55 6.97 21.60 26.76
C SER A 55 6.08 20.68 25.91
N ARG A 56 4.95 21.20 25.42
CA ARG A 56 4.13 20.50 24.41
C ARG A 56 4.94 20.11 23.17
N GLU A 57 6.13 20.69 22.99
CA GLU A 57 7.17 20.33 22.03
C GLU A 57 8.43 19.91 22.78
N CYS A 58 9.00 18.75 22.43
CA CYS A 58 10.11 18.15 23.16
C CYS A 58 11.24 17.77 22.20
N PRO A 59 12.13 18.72 21.88
CA PRO A 59 13.10 18.59 20.79
C PRO A 59 13.99 17.34 20.91
N VAL A 60 14.31 16.92 22.13
CA VAL A 60 15.12 15.72 22.41
C VAL A 60 14.37 14.44 22.03
N CYS A 61 13.08 14.35 22.34
CA CYS A 61 12.26 13.22 21.94
C CYS A 61 11.92 13.27 20.45
N ASP A 62 11.57 14.44 19.94
CA ASP A 62 11.28 14.65 18.52
C ASP A 62 12.48 14.22 17.65
N GLY A 63 13.68 14.68 18.00
CA GLY A 63 14.93 14.39 17.26
C GLY A 63 15.47 12.97 17.39
N THR A 64 14.87 12.11 18.22
CA THR A 64 15.29 10.70 18.37
C THR A 64 14.19 9.71 18.06
N PHE A 65 12.95 10.01 18.42
CA PHE A 65 11.81 9.13 18.23
C PHE A 65 11.33 9.09 16.78
N PHE A 66 11.11 10.25 16.15
CA PHE A 66 10.55 10.30 14.79
C PHE A 66 11.53 9.82 13.73
N PRO A 67 12.83 10.17 13.74
CA PRO A 67 13.79 9.60 12.80
C PRO A 67 13.93 8.08 12.92
N GLU A 68 13.92 7.57 14.15
CA GLU A 68 13.99 6.11 14.37
C GLU A 68 12.73 5.41 13.86
N LEU A 69 11.55 5.95 14.17
CA LEU A 69 10.30 5.38 13.68
C LEU A 69 10.20 5.48 12.15
N LEU A 70 10.64 6.57 11.55
CA LEU A 70 10.66 6.75 10.10
C LEU A 70 11.47 5.64 9.43
N LYS A 71 12.69 5.37 9.92
CA LYS A 71 13.53 4.29 9.42
C LYS A 71 12.83 2.92 9.56
N GLU A 72 12.26 2.62 10.72
CA GLU A 72 11.51 1.37 10.92
C GLU A 72 10.31 1.25 9.96
N MET A 73 9.65 2.36 9.62
CA MET A 73 8.55 2.39 8.66
C MET A 73 9.03 2.18 7.22
N GLU A 74 10.13 2.81 6.81
CA GLU A 74 10.75 2.62 5.49
C GLU A 74 11.15 1.16 5.28
N ASP A 75 11.79 0.54 6.27
CA ASP A 75 12.17 -0.87 6.22
C ASP A 75 10.94 -1.79 6.07
N VAL A 76 9.85 -1.49 6.81
CA VAL A 76 8.57 -2.24 6.74
C VAL A 76 7.90 -2.11 5.37
N VAL A 77 7.80 -0.88 4.85
CA VAL A 77 7.15 -0.61 3.56
C VAL A 77 7.98 -1.17 2.41
N GLY A 78 9.30 -0.98 2.43
CA GLY A 78 10.21 -1.49 1.41
C GLY A 78 10.14 -3.02 1.31
N TRP A 79 10.24 -3.69 2.46
CA TRP A 79 10.12 -5.16 2.51
C TRP A 79 8.73 -5.63 2.04
N PHE A 80 7.66 -4.98 2.48
CA PHE A 80 6.30 -5.34 2.06
C PHE A 80 6.11 -5.22 0.55
N ASN A 81 6.47 -4.07 -0.02
CA ASN A 81 6.31 -3.81 -1.45
C ASN A 81 7.09 -4.81 -2.30
N GLU A 82 8.36 -5.08 -1.94
CA GLU A 82 9.20 -6.02 -2.67
C GLU A 82 8.62 -7.45 -2.66
N ASN A 83 8.14 -7.92 -1.50
CA ASN A 83 7.61 -9.28 -1.38
C ASN A 83 6.21 -9.42 -2.00
N ALA A 84 5.37 -8.40 -1.90
CA ALA A 84 4.06 -8.36 -2.55
C ALA A 84 4.21 -8.36 -4.07
N GLN A 85 5.08 -7.51 -4.62
CA GLN A 85 5.38 -7.47 -6.04
C GLN A 85 5.89 -8.82 -6.55
N LYS A 86 6.89 -9.42 -5.88
CA LYS A 86 7.43 -10.73 -6.27
C LYS A 86 6.35 -11.81 -6.29
N LEU A 87 5.46 -11.82 -5.30
CA LEU A 87 4.36 -12.79 -5.24
C LEU A 87 3.39 -12.61 -6.40
N LEU A 88 2.99 -11.37 -6.68
CA LEU A 88 2.05 -11.05 -7.76
C LEU A 88 2.64 -11.32 -9.14
N GLU A 89 3.91 -10.97 -9.36
CA GLU A 89 4.63 -11.30 -10.60
C GLU A 89 4.71 -12.82 -10.82
N LEU A 90 4.98 -13.60 -9.77
CA LEU A 90 4.97 -15.06 -9.85
C LEU A 90 3.58 -15.62 -10.15
N HIS A 91 2.53 -15.01 -9.60
CA HIS A 91 1.14 -15.41 -9.83
C HIS A 91 0.69 -15.12 -11.27
N LEU A 92 0.97 -13.91 -11.75
CA LEU A 92 0.55 -13.41 -13.07
C LEU A 92 1.40 -13.96 -14.22
N ALA A 93 2.60 -14.48 -13.95
CA ALA A 93 3.46 -15.07 -14.97
C ALA A 93 2.73 -16.15 -15.78
N SER A 94 2.77 -16.05 -17.11
CA SER A 94 2.28 -17.07 -18.06
C SER A 94 3.33 -17.38 -19.13
N GLY A 95 3.25 -18.54 -19.79
CA GLY A 95 4.12 -18.89 -20.92
C GLY A 95 5.63 -18.75 -20.66
N PHE A 96 6.32 -17.95 -21.47
CA PHE A 96 7.77 -17.72 -21.45
C PHE A 96 8.28 -17.08 -20.15
N THR A 97 7.47 -16.26 -19.48
CA THR A 97 7.81 -15.62 -18.20
C THR A 97 7.92 -16.64 -17.06
N LYS A 98 7.15 -17.74 -17.12
CA LYS A 98 7.34 -18.91 -16.23
C LYS A 98 8.66 -19.64 -16.51
N CYS A 99 9.12 -19.66 -17.76
CA CYS A 99 10.39 -20.29 -18.13
C CYS A 99 11.59 -19.46 -17.66
N LEU A 100 11.52 -18.13 -17.78
CA LEU A 100 12.58 -17.21 -17.29
C LEU A 100 12.71 -17.24 -15.76
N THR A 101 11.60 -17.32 -15.02
CA THR A 101 11.62 -17.49 -13.56
C THR A 101 12.17 -18.85 -13.14
N TRP A 102 11.94 -19.89 -13.95
CA TRP A 102 12.56 -21.21 -13.80
C TRP A 102 14.08 -21.16 -14.03
N LEU A 103 14.57 -20.45 -15.06
CA LEU A 103 16.01 -20.28 -15.36
C LEU A 103 16.76 -19.44 -14.32
N ARG A 104 16.09 -18.47 -13.68
CA ARG A 104 16.68 -17.62 -12.61
C ARG A 104 16.90 -18.33 -11.27
N GLY A 105 16.67 -19.65 -11.19
CA GLY A 105 16.99 -20.43 -9.98
C GLY A 105 15.99 -20.29 -8.84
N ASN A 106 14.81 -19.68 -9.06
CA ASN A 106 13.71 -19.69 -8.10
C ASN A 106 12.96 -21.04 -8.12
N SER A 107 13.71 -22.11 -7.87
CA SER A 107 13.19 -23.47 -7.73
C SER A 107 12.49 -23.67 -6.39
N ARG A 108 11.35 -23.01 -6.21
CA ARG A 108 10.28 -23.52 -5.33
C ARG A 108 9.00 -23.43 -6.11
N LYS A 109 8.51 -24.56 -6.61
CA LYS A 109 7.08 -24.75 -6.91
C LYS A 109 6.33 -24.51 -5.60
N LYS A 110 6.04 -23.24 -5.27
CA LYS A 110 4.98 -22.96 -4.31
C LYS A 110 3.71 -23.38 -5.03
N ASP A 111 3.09 -24.44 -4.53
CA ASP A 111 1.75 -24.81 -4.97
C ASP A 111 0.82 -23.60 -4.83
N HIS A 112 -0.26 -23.57 -5.61
CA HIS A 112 -1.24 -22.48 -5.61
C HIS A 112 -1.74 -22.16 -4.19
N LEU A 113 -1.84 -23.18 -3.33
CA LEU A 113 -2.20 -22.99 -1.92
C LEU A 113 -1.16 -22.18 -1.14
N GLY A 114 0.14 -22.38 -1.43
CA GLY A 114 1.24 -21.64 -0.81
C GLY A 114 1.25 -20.16 -1.19
N LEU A 115 0.94 -19.83 -2.46
CA LEU A 115 0.81 -18.43 -2.90
C LEU A 115 -0.37 -17.73 -2.23
N ILE A 116 -1.52 -18.40 -2.09
CA ILE A 116 -2.66 -17.85 -1.35
C ILE A 116 -2.26 -17.53 0.10
N GLN A 117 -1.63 -18.49 0.77
CA GLN A 117 -1.27 -18.30 2.18
C GLN A 117 -0.23 -17.19 2.35
N GLU A 118 0.76 -17.12 1.48
CA GLU A 118 1.76 -16.04 1.50
C GLU A 118 1.13 -14.67 1.25
N GLY A 119 0.19 -14.56 0.31
CA GLY A 119 -0.56 -13.32 0.12
C GLY A 119 -1.34 -12.93 1.38
N LYS A 120 -1.91 -13.90 2.11
CA LYS A 120 -2.67 -13.64 3.35
C LYS A 120 -1.74 -13.15 4.44
N ASP A 121 -0.56 -13.76 4.54
CA ASP A 121 0.46 -13.35 5.50
C ASP A 121 0.93 -11.92 5.23
N LEU A 122 1.07 -11.51 3.96
CA LEU A 122 1.46 -10.15 3.58
C LEU A 122 0.38 -9.12 3.92
N VAL A 123 -0.90 -9.41 3.66
CA VAL A 123 -2.01 -8.52 4.08
C VAL A 123 -2.04 -8.39 5.60
N ASN A 124 -1.94 -9.50 6.34
CA ASN A 124 -1.84 -9.49 7.79
C ASN A 124 -0.65 -8.66 8.29
N TYR A 125 0.51 -8.80 7.64
CA TYR A 125 1.72 -8.04 7.95
C TYR A 125 1.51 -6.54 7.79
N ALA A 126 0.89 -6.10 6.68
CA ALA A 126 0.59 -4.69 6.46
C ALA A 126 -0.32 -4.12 7.54
N LEU A 127 -1.43 -4.82 7.83
CA LEU A 127 -2.42 -4.38 8.80
C LEU A 127 -1.86 -4.33 10.23
N ILE A 128 -1.15 -5.36 10.68
CA ILE A 128 -0.63 -5.41 12.05
C ILE A 128 0.47 -4.34 12.28
N ASN A 129 1.30 -4.06 11.26
CA ASN A 129 2.29 -2.98 11.33
C ASN A 129 1.61 -1.61 11.31
N ALA A 130 0.58 -1.39 10.51
CA ALA A 130 -0.19 -0.15 10.52
C ALA A 130 -0.83 0.13 11.90
N VAL A 131 -1.36 -0.92 12.55
CA VAL A 131 -1.86 -0.82 13.93
C VAL A 131 -0.73 -0.49 14.91
N ALA A 132 0.44 -1.12 14.74
CA ALA A 132 1.59 -0.90 15.60
C ALA A 132 2.08 0.56 15.55
N ILE A 133 2.27 1.10 14.34
CA ILE A 133 2.65 2.50 14.08
C ILE A 133 1.62 3.44 14.70
N ARG A 134 0.33 3.23 14.45
CA ARG A 134 -0.75 4.04 15.03
C ARG A 134 -0.72 4.04 16.56
N LYS A 135 -0.48 2.89 17.18
CA LYS A 135 -0.45 2.76 18.65
C LYS A 135 0.80 3.39 19.27
N ILE A 136 1.96 3.35 18.61
CA ILE A 136 3.18 3.98 19.13
C ILE A 136 3.13 5.50 19.00
N LEU A 137 2.55 6.03 17.91
CA LEU A 137 2.27 7.46 17.75
C LEU A 137 1.26 7.97 18.78
N LYS A 138 0.14 7.26 19.00
CA LYS A 138 -0.81 7.60 20.09
C LYS A 138 -0.15 7.58 21.47
N LYS A 139 0.84 6.71 21.68
CA LYS A 139 1.61 6.69 22.92
C LYS A 139 2.55 7.89 23.04
N TYR A 140 3.12 8.37 21.94
CA TYR A 140 3.92 9.59 21.89
C TYR A 140 3.07 10.79 22.36
N ASP A 141 1.94 11.03 21.69
CA ASP A 141 1.01 12.13 21.98
C ASP A 141 0.54 12.08 23.44
N LYS A 142 0.25 10.89 23.95
CA LYS A 142 -0.19 10.71 25.34
C LYS A 142 0.89 11.03 26.38
N ILE A 143 2.17 10.79 26.07
CA ILE A 143 3.27 11.05 27.02
C ILE A 143 3.64 12.52 27.05
N HIS A 144 3.52 13.21 25.90
CA HIS A 144 3.92 14.60 25.74
C HIS A 144 2.74 15.59 25.78
N GLU A 145 1.51 15.10 25.99
CA GLU A 145 0.28 15.89 25.97
C GLU A 145 0.16 16.76 24.70
N SER A 146 0.40 16.13 23.56
CA SER A 146 0.72 16.85 22.33
C SER A 146 0.06 16.23 21.08
N ARG A 147 0.36 16.78 19.89
CA ARG A 147 -0.18 16.33 18.59
C ARG A 147 0.90 16.01 17.55
N GLN A 148 2.19 16.00 17.91
CA GLN A 148 3.27 15.75 16.94
C GLN A 148 3.24 14.32 16.40
N GLY A 149 2.76 13.33 17.16
CA GLY A 149 2.55 11.98 16.65
C GLY A 149 1.52 11.94 15.52
N GLN A 150 0.45 12.74 15.60
CA GLN A 150 -0.49 12.91 14.48
C GLN A 150 0.13 13.71 13.33
N ALA A 151 0.84 14.80 13.61
CA ALA A 151 1.50 15.60 12.58
C ALA A 151 2.52 14.76 11.79
N PHE A 152 3.32 13.94 12.48
CA PHE A 152 4.21 12.97 11.88
C PHE A 152 3.45 11.96 11.03
N LYS A 153 2.29 11.45 11.48
CA LYS A 153 1.43 10.57 10.67
C LYS A 153 1.05 11.21 9.34
N THR A 154 0.63 12.48 9.37
CA THR A 154 0.30 13.23 8.16
C THR A 154 1.53 13.47 7.28
N GLN A 155 2.69 13.68 7.89
CA GLN A 155 3.95 13.83 7.16
C GLN A 155 4.34 12.54 6.43
N VAL A 156 4.34 11.38 7.10
CA VAL A 156 4.69 10.10 6.46
C VAL A 156 3.69 9.66 5.40
N GLN A 157 2.42 10.08 5.51
CA GLN A 157 1.43 9.95 4.44
C GLN A 157 1.83 10.72 3.20
N LYS A 158 2.26 11.98 3.36
CA LYS A 158 2.80 12.78 2.25
C LYS A 158 4.08 12.18 1.67
N MET A 159 4.93 11.61 2.52
CA MET A 159 6.17 10.94 2.09
C MET A 159 5.94 9.54 1.49
N ARG A 160 4.69 9.03 1.50
CA ARG A 160 4.31 7.71 0.95
C ARG A 160 4.95 6.53 1.68
N ILE A 161 5.14 6.67 2.99
CA ILE A 161 5.71 5.65 3.88
C ILE A 161 4.60 5.01 4.74
N GLU A 162 3.32 5.31 4.46
CA GLU A 162 2.20 4.57 5.07
C GLU A 162 1.91 3.29 4.28
N ILE A 163 2.16 2.13 4.88
CA ILE A 163 1.96 0.82 4.24
C ILE A 163 0.53 0.59 3.71
N LEU A 164 -0.47 1.23 4.32
CA LEU A 164 -1.87 1.12 3.90
C LEU A 164 -2.17 1.87 2.59
N GLN A 165 -1.29 2.78 2.18
CA GLN A 165 -1.38 3.50 0.91
C GLN A 165 -0.58 2.81 -0.21
N SER A 166 0.06 1.68 0.08
CA SER A 166 0.82 0.94 -0.92
C SER A 166 -0.12 0.37 -1.99
N PRO A 167 0.15 0.59 -3.30
CA PRO A 167 -0.63 -0.03 -4.37
C PRO A 167 -0.64 -1.56 -4.30
N TRP A 168 0.44 -2.14 -3.77
CA TRP A 168 0.59 -3.57 -3.61
C TRP A 168 -0.36 -4.16 -2.56
N LEU A 169 -0.82 -3.35 -1.58
CA LEU A 169 -1.87 -3.78 -0.67
C LEU A 169 -3.20 -3.93 -1.41
N CYS A 170 -3.54 -2.98 -2.28
CA CYS A 170 -4.74 -3.04 -3.12
C CYS A 170 -4.72 -4.28 -4.03
N GLU A 171 -3.59 -4.55 -4.69
CA GLU A 171 -3.40 -5.74 -5.52
C GLU A 171 -3.54 -7.03 -4.70
N LEU A 172 -2.91 -7.11 -3.53
CA LEU A 172 -3.05 -8.29 -2.67
C LEU A 172 -4.50 -8.49 -2.20
N MET A 173 -5.23 -7.41 -1.93
CA MET A 173 -6.66 -7.50 -1.58
C MET A 173 -7.48 -8.06 -2.75
N ALA A 174 -7.24 -7.60 -3.98
CA ALA A 174 -7.89 -8.10 -5.18
C ALA A 174 -7.54 -9.57 -5.46
N PHE A 175 -6.26 -9.92 -5.36
CA PHE A 175 -5.73 -11.28 -5.46
C PHE A 175 -6.46 -12.25 -4.53
N HIS A 176 -6.68 -11.86 -3.26
CA HIS A 176 -7.42 -12.70 -2.31
C HIS A 176 -8.85 -12.97 -2.72
N ILE A 177 -9.54 -11.98 -3.27
CA ILE A 177 -10.92 -12.13 -3.74
C ILE A 177 -10.94 -13.03 -4.97
N ASN A 178 -10.10 -12.73 -5.97
CA ASN A 178 -9.98 -13.51 -7.20
C ASN A 178 -9.73 -14.99 -6.96
N LEU A 179 -8.89 -15.33 -5.97
CA LEU A 179 -8.58 -16.73 -5.63
C LEU A 179 -9.58 -17.41 -4.70
N LYS A 180 -10.36 -16.66 -3.92
CA LYS A 180 -11.44 -17.21 -3.10
C LYS A 180 -12.61 -17.66 -3.98
N GLU A 181 -12.88 -16.93 -5.06
CA GLU A 181 -13.99 -17.23 -5.98
C GLU A 181 -13.65 -18.37 -6.95
N SER A 182 -12.41 -18.46 -7.44
CA SER A 182 -11.98 -19.59 -8.28
C SER A 182 -12.11 -20.96 -7.58
N LYS A 183 -12.01 -20.99 -6.24
CA LYS A 183 -12.27 -22.19 -5.43
C LYS A 183 -13.74 -22.57 -5.33
N LYS A 184 -14.66 -21.60 -5.39
CA LYS A 184 -16.11 -21.87 -5.40
C LYS A 184 -16.55 -22.49 -6.73
N GLU A 185 -15.95 -22.04 -7.84
CA GLU A 185 -16.25 -22.56 -9.18
C GLU A 185 -15.67 -23.96 -9.44
N SER A 186 -14.57 -24.33 -8.78
CA SER A 186 -13.90 -25.63 -8.95
C SER A 186 -14.40 -26.76 -8.03
N GLY A 187 -15.45 -26.54 -7.24
CA GLY A 187 -16.08 -27.56 -6.40
C GLY A 187 -15.23 -28.11 -5.24
N ALA A 188 -14.04 -27.58 -5.01
CA ALA A 188 -13.14 -28.04 -3.95
C ALA A 188 -13.47 -27.36 -2.61
N THR A 189 -14.48 -27.87 -1.90
CA THR A 189 -14.74 -27.49 -0.51
C THR A 189 -13.69 -28.11 0.41
N VAL A 190 -12.63 -27.35 0.70
CA VAL A 190 -11.80 -27.57 1.89
C VAL A 190 -11.95 -26.35 2.77
N ALA A 191 -12.93 -26.39 3.67
CA ALA A 191 -12.98 -25.51 4.83
C ALA A 191 -11.82 -25.92 5.75
N SER A 192 -10.62 -25.41 5.45
CA SER A 192 -9.53 -25.42 6.42
C SER A 192 -9.94 -24.44 7.52
N PRO A 193 -9.88 -24.82 8.81
CA PRO A 193 -10.07 -23.87 9.89
C PRO A 193 -9.10 -22.70 9.68
N PRO A 194 -9.49 -21.44 9.96
CA PRO A 194 -8.53 -20.35 9.93
C PRO A 194 -7.36 -20.75 10.86
N PRO A 195 -6.10 -20.63 10.41
CA PRO A 195 -4.98 -20.88 11.30
C PRO A 195 -5.20 -20.03 12.55
N VAL A 196 -4.92 -20.60 13.72
CA VAL A 196 -5.16 -20.03 15.07
C VAL A 196 -4.52 -18.65 15.33
N HIS A 197 -3.89 -18.05 14.32
CA HIS A 197 -3.27 -16.73 14.31
C HIS A 197 -3.70 -15.82 13.13
N ALA A 198 -4.69 -16.21 12.30
CA ALA A 198 -5.22 -15.33 11.26
C ALA A 198 -5.95 -14.14 11.92
N LEU A 199 -5.41 -12.93 11.73
CA LEU A 199 -5.98 -11.70 12.28
C LEU A 199 -6.88 -10.97 11.27
N PHE A 200 -6.88 -11.45 10.03
CA PHE A 200 -7.54 -10.88 8.86
C PHE A 200 -8.79 -11.68 8.56
N ASP A 201 -9.94 -11.00 8.60
CA ASP A 201 -11.26 -11.60 8.46
C ASP A 201 -11.71 -11.73 6.99
N GLY A 202 -10.95 -11.13 6.06
CA GLY A 202 -11.19 -11.23 4.62
C GLY A 202 -11.19 -9.88 3.91
N CYS A 203 -11.17 -9.95 2.57
CA CYS A 203 -11.43 -8.81 1.71
C CYS A 203 -12.81 -8.96 1.06
N ALA A 204 -13.45 -7.84 0.76
CA ALA A 204 -14.70 -7.78 0.02
C ALA A 204 -14.69 -6.61 -0.97
N LEU A 205 -15.30 -6.83 -2.13
CA LEU A 205 -15.68 -5.77 -3.06
C LEU A 205 -17.19 -5.59 -2.95
N THR A 206 -17.63 -4.38 -2.65
CA THR A 206 -19.05 -4.01 -2.53
C THR A 206 -19.37 -2.84 -3.44
N PHE A 207 -20.64 -2.71 -3.81
CA PHE A 207 -21.15 -1.59 -4.60
C PHE A 207 -22.20 -0.85 -3.78
N ASP A 208 -21.90 0.38 -3.39
CA ASP A 208 -22.83 1.25 -2.65
C ASP A 208 -23.26 2.39 -3.57
N ASP A 209 -24.55 2.48 -3.90
CA ASP A 209 -25.08 3.38 -4.93
C ASP A 209 -24.30 3.33 -6.27
N GLY A 210 -23.87 2.13 -6.67
CA GLY A 210 -23.08 1.92 -7.88
C GLY A 210 -21.58 2.26 -7.76
N LYS A 211 -21.12 2.75 -6.60
CA LYS A 211 -19.71 3.05 -6.35
C LYS A 211 -18.96 1.82 -5.83
N PRO A 212 -17.90 1.38 -6.51
CA PRO A 212 -17.10 0.23 -6.09
C PRO A 212 -16.22 0.57 -4.88
N LEU A 213 -16.36 -0.20 -3.81
CA LEU A 213 -15.56 -0.08 -2.59
C LEU A 213 -14.85 -1.40 -2.30
N LEU A 214 -13.52 -1.37 -2.28
CA LEU A 214 -12.71 -2.50 -1.86
C LEU A 214 -12.35 -2.35 -0.39
N SER A 215 -12.78 -3.32 0.43
CA SER A 215 -12.62 -3.26 1.88
C SER A 215 -11.91 -4.48 2.44
N CYS A 216 -11.20 -4.28 3.55
CA CYS A 216 -10.49 -5.30 4.30
C CYS A 216 -10.51 -4.94 5.79
N GLU A 217 -10.75 -5.92 6.66
CA GLU A 217 -10.76 -5.71 8.11
C GLU A 217 -9.75 -6.62 8.83
N LEU A 218 -9.07 -6.02 9.81
CA LEU A 218 -8.31 -6.72 10.84
C LEU A 218 -9.14 -6.72 12.13
N SER A 219 -9.38 -7.91 12.70
CA SER A 219 -10.31 -8.11 13.81
C SER A 219 -10.23 -7.00 14.88
N ASP A 220 -11.31 -6.21 14.96
CA ASP A 220 -11.59 -5.13 15.92
C ASP A 220 -10.57 -3.99 16.01
N SER A 221 -9.82 -3.64 14.95
CA SER A 221 -8.82 -2.55 15.06
C SER A 221 -8.59 -1.67 13.84
N VAL A 222 -8.61 -2.20 12.62
CA VAL A 222 -8.37 -1.42 11.40
C VAL A 222 -9.24 -1.93 10.27
N LYS A 223 -10.06 -1.03 9.72
CA LYS A 223 -10.73 -1.19 8.43
C LYS A 223 -9.95 -0.39 7.39
N VAL A 224 -9.64 -1.03 6.28
CA VAL A 224 -9.07 -0.40 5.08
C VAL A 224 -10.18 -0.38 4.05
N ASP A 225 -10.52 0.82 3.58
CA ASP A 225 -11.52 1.06 2.55
C ASP A 225 -10.83 1.82 1.41
N ILE A 226 -10.91 1.28 0.20
CA ILE A 226 -10.33 1.86 -1.02
C ILE A 226 -11.48 2.14 -1.97
N ASP A 227 -11.73 3.42 -2.23
CA ASP A 227 -12.67 3.87 -3.25
C ASP A 227 -12.06 3.60 -4.63
N LEU A 228 -12.78 2.84 -5.46
CA LEU A 228 -12.36 2.47 -6.80
C LEU A 228 -13.07 3.33 -7.88
N THR A 229 -13.54 4.52 -7.49
CA THR A 229 -14.07 5.52 -8.40
C THR A 229 -12.94 6.41 -8.91
N CYS A 230 -12.81 6.55 -10.23
CA CYS A 230 -11.85 7.47 -10.83
C CYS A 230 -12.32 8.90 -10.61
N SER A 231 -11.50 9.75 -10.00
CA SER A 231 -11.88 11.15 -9.74
C SER A 231 -11.88 12.06 -10.97
N ILE A 232 -11.48 11.54 -12.15
CA ILE A 232 -11.48 12.28 -13.42
C ILE A 232 -12.78 12.01 -14.18
N CYS A 233 -13.08 10.74 -14.48
CA CYS A 233 -14.31 10.38 -15.21
C CYS A 233 -15.51 10.13 -14.29
N LEU A 234 -15.31 10.04 -12.97
CA LEU A 234 -16.32 9.77 -11.94
C LEU A 234 -16.99 8.38 -12.03
N ASP A 235 -16.47 7.51 -12.89
CA ASP A 235 -16.89 6.12 -13.04
C ASP A 235 -15.97 5.15 -12.28
N THR A 236 -16.36 3.87 -12.21
CA THR A 236 -15.49 2.79 -11.77
C THR A 236 -14.19 2.78 -12.58
N VAL A 237 -13.03 2.74 -11.89
CA VAL A 237 -11.72 2.70 -12.54
C VAL A 237 -11.63 1.57 -13.58
N PHE A 238 -11.12 1.90 -14.76
CA PHE A 238 -10.95 0.98 -15.88
C PHE A 238 -9.49 0.96 -16.32
N ASP A 239 -8.90 -0.23 -16.47
CA ASP A 239 -7.44 -0.38 -16.65
C ASP A 239 -6.69 0.38 -15.54
N PRO A 240 -6.94 0.04 -14.26
CA PRO A 240 -6.56 0.85 -13.12
C PRO A 240 -5.05 1.00 -12.98
N ILE A 241 -4.61 2.24 -12.82
CA ILE A 241 -3.23 2.61 -12.51
C ILE A 241 -3.19 3.31 -11.15
N SER A 242 -2.28 2.89 -10.27
CA SER A 242 -1.93 3.68 -9.09
C SER A 242 -0.75 4.58 -9.41
N LEU A 243 -0.92 5.89 -9.20
CA LEU A 243 0.21 6.81 -9.18
C LEU A 243 1.09 6.55 -7.96
N THR A 244 2.31 7.06 -7.97
CA THR A 244 3.24 6.87 -6.85
C THR A 244 2.79 7.56 -5.55
N CYS A 245 1.85 8.51 -5.63
CA CYS A 245 1.17 9.08 -4.46
C CYS A 245 0.03 8.19 -3.90
N GLY A 246 -0.20 7.01 -4.46
CA GLY A 246 -1.23 6.05 -4.02
C GLY A 246 -2.66 6.30 -4.54
N HIS A 247 -2.87 7.34 -5.35
CA HIS A 247 -4.18 7.61 -5.96
C HIS A 247 -4.37 6.77 -7.23
N ILE A 248 -5.57 6.21 -7.37
CA ILE A 248 -5.92 5.28 -8.46
C ILE A 248 -6.79 6.00 -9.50
N TYR A 249 -6.47 5.79 -10.77
CA TYR A 249 -7.20 6.35 -11.92
C TYR A 249 -7.36 5.29 -13.01
N CYS A 250 -8.22 5.56 -13.99
CA CYS A 250 -8.17 4.85 -15.27
C CYS A 250 -6.86 5.19 -15.99
N TYR A 251 -6.27 4.25 -16.73
CA TYR A 251 -5.04 4.49 -17.48
C TYR A 251 -5.16 5.71 -18.43
N MET A 252 -6.23 5.77 -19.23
CA MET A 252 -6.44 6.90 -20.16
C MET A 252 -6.62 8.23 -19.44
N CYS A 253 -7.34 8.25 -18.32
CA CYS A 253 -7.51 9.45 -17.51
C CYS A 253 -6.18 9.93 -16.92
N ALA A 254 -5.33 9.01 -16.45
CA ALA A 254 -4.00 9.34 -15.98
C ALA A 254 -3.11 9.89 -17.10
N CYS A 255 -3.15 9.31 -18.31
CA CYS A 255 -2.40 9.81 -19.47
C CYS A 255 -2.83 11.23 -19.84
N SER A 256 -4.14 11.48 -19.91
CA SER A 256 -4.69 12.81 -20.15
C SER A 256 -4.27 13.81 -19.07
N ALA A 257 -4.35 13.43 -17.79
CA ALA A 257 -3.94 14.30 -16.68
C ALA A 257 -2.44 14.58 -16.62
N ALA A 258 -1.62 13.71 -17.21
CA ALA A 258 -0.18 13.89 -17.35
C ALA A 258 0.22 14.54 -18.68
N SER A 259 -0.75 14.97 -19.50
CA SER A 259 -0.51 15.53 -20.84
C SER A 259 0.35 14.63 -21.75
N VAL A 260 0.21 13.30 -21.62
CA VAL A 260 0.93 12.32 -22.46
C VAL A 260 -0.02 11.50 -23.32
N ASN A 261 0.46 11.08 -24.48
CA ASN A 261 -0.28 10.14 -25.32
C ASN A 261 -0.26 8.73 -24.69
N VAL A 262 -1.36 7.99 -24.84
CA VAL A 262 -1.47 6.59 -24.38
C VAL A 262 -0.41 5.67 -24.96
N VAL A 263 0.12 5.99 -26.15
CA VAL A 263 1.19 5.25 -26.84
C VAL A 263 2.54 5.45 -26.15
N ASP A 264 2.88 6.68 -25.77
CA ASP A 264 4.11 6.99 -25.03
C ASP A 264 4.05 6.49 -23.58
N GLY A 265 2.86 6.58 -22.99
CA GLY A 265 2.54 6.14 -21.65
C GLY A 265 3.08 7.05 -20.55
N LEU A 266 2.72 6.74 -19.31
CA LEU A 266 2.97 7.60 -18.14
C LEU A 266 4.44 7.83 -17.78
N LYS A 267 5.36 7.03 -18.36
CA LYS A 267 6.80 7.16 -18.12
C LYS A 267 7.40 8.40 -18.77
N THR A 268 6.77 8.92 -19.81
CA THR A 268 7.22 10.14 -20.52
C THR A 268 6.68 11.43 -19.89
N ALA A 269 5.82 11.32 -18.88
CA ALA A 269 5.25 12.48 -18.20
C ALA A 269 6.33 13.38 -17.61
N GLU A 270 6.14 14.69 -17.76
CA GLU A 270 7.03 15.68 -17.18
C GLU A 270 7.00 15.64 -15.64
N ALA A 271 8.12 15.95 -15.01
CA ALA A 271 8.23 15.89 -13.55
C ALA A 271 7.32 16.93 -12.85
N THR A 272 6.92 17.98 -13.56
CA THR A 272 6.04 19.05 -13.07
C THR A 272 4.55 18.67 -13.09
N GLU A 273 4.18 17.59 -13.77
CA GLU A 273 2.80 17.14 -13.86
C GLU A 273 2.31 16.65 -12.50
N LYS A 274 1.10 17.07 -12.14
CA LYS A 274 0.55 16.89 -10.79
C LYS A 274 -0.58 15.90 -10.75
N CYS A 275 -0.67 15.15 -9.67
CA CYS A 275 -1.83 14.33 -9.34
C CYS A 275 -3.09 15.21 -9.22
N PRO A 276 -4.20 14.91 -9.91
CA PRO A 276 -5.43 15.69 -9.81
C PRO A 276 -6.04 15.76 -8.39
N LEU A 277 -5.84 14.72 -7.58
CA LEU A 277 -6.36 14.65 -6.21
C LEU A 277 -5.47 15.36 -5.17
N CYS A 278 -4.18 14.99 -5.07
CA CYS A 278 -3.30 15.53 -4.03
C CYS A 278 -2.38 16.67 -4.49
N ARG A 279 -2.34 16.97 -5.79
CA ARG A 279 -1.50 18.01 -6.42
C ARG A 279 0.01 17.82 -6.24
N GLU A 280 0.43 16.62 -5.85
CA GLU A 280 1.84 16.25 -5.78
C GLU A 280 2.39 16.02 -7.19
N ASP A 281 3.60 16.51 -7.44
CA ASP A 281 4.29 16.41 -8.72
C ASP A 281 5.16 15.14 -8.79
N GLY A 282 5.71 14.85 -9.98
CA GLY A 282 6.58 13.68 -10.20
C GLY A 282 5.89 12.32 -9.97
N VAL A 283 4.56 12.28 -9.97
CA VAL A 283 3.79 11.11 -9.53
C VAL A 283 3.65 9.99 -10.57
N TYR A 284 3.81 10.32 -11.86
CA TYR A 284 3.42 9.46 -12.98
C TYR A 284 4.48 8.44 -13.42
N LYS A 285 5.78 8.80 -13.39
CA LYS A 285 6.86 7.94 -13.94
C LYS A 285 6.97 6.55 -13.30
N GLY A 286 6.63 6.46 -12.01
CA GLY A 286 6.65 5.21 -11.25
C GLY A 286 5.27 4.60 -11.04
N ALA A 287 4.26 4.98 -11.83
CA ALA A 287 2.91 4.45 -11.68
C ALA A 287 2.86 2.93 -11.92
N VAL A 288 2.00 2.25 -11.16
CA VAL A 288 1.88 0.79 -11.13
C VAL A 288 0.52 0.39 -11.71
N HIS A 289 0.52 -0.52 -12.68
CA HIS A 289 -0.71 -1.15 -13.16
C HIS A 289 -1.24 -2.13 -12.10
N LEU A 290 -2.53 -2.04 -11.82
CA LEU A 290 -3.19 -2.86 -10.82
C LEU A 290 -3.90 -4.04 -11.52
N ASP A 291 -3.12 -5.05 -11.90
CA ASP A 291 -3.57 -6.17 -12.75
C ASP A 291 -4.60 -7.08 -12.06
N GLU A 292 -4.39 -7.42 -10.78
CA GLU A 292 -5.35 -8.23 -10.02
C GLU A 292 -6.65 -7.46 -9.78
N LEU A 293 -6.56 -6.16 -9.50
CA LEU A 293 -7.72 -5.30 -9.40
C LEU A 293 -8.48 -5.23 -10.74
N ASN A 294 -7.76 -5.11 -11.85
CA ASN A 294 -8.33 -5.12 -13.20
C ASN A 294 -9.07 -6.43 -13.50
N ILE A 295 -8.50 -7.57 -13.12
CA ILE A 295 -9.13 -8.90 -13.24
C ILE A 295 -10.41 -8.97 -12.39
N LEU A 296 -10.34 -8.48 -11.15
CA LEU A 296 -11.46 -8.47 -10.22
C LEU A 296 -12.62 -7.64 -10.78
N LEU A 297 -12.37 -6.38 -11.15
CA LEU A 297 -13.40 -5.47 -11.66
C LEU A 297 -14.03 -5.99 -12.96
N LYS A 298 -13.22 -6.54 -13.88
CA LYS A 298 -13.73 -7.18 -15.10
C LYS A 298 -14.71 -8.32 -14.82
N ARG A 299 -14.50 -9.07 -13.74
CA ARG A 299 -15.37 -10.19 -13.35
C ARG A 299 -16.61 -9.71 -12.62
N SER A 300 -16.47 -8.73 -11.74
CA SER A 300 -17.55 -8.21 -10.90
C SER A 300 -18.53 -7.29 -11.65
N CYS A 301 -18.09 -6.59 -12.69
CA CYS A 301 -18.89 -5.61 -13.45
C CYS A 301 -18.90 -5.89 -14.95
N ARG A 302 -19.31 -7.10 -15.39
CA ARG A 302 -19.12 -7.55 -16.79
C ARG A 302 -19.70 -6.60 -17.84
N ASP A 303 -20.96 -6.19 -17.71
CA ASP A 303 -21.65 -5.40 -18.73
C ASP A 303 -21.02 -4.01 -18.88
N TYR A 304 -20.82 -3.30 -17.76
CA TYR A 304 -20.07 -2.04 -17.72
C TYR A 304 -18.68 -2.19 -18.34
N TRP A 305 -17.96 -3.26 -17.98
CA TRP A 305 -16.61 -3.47 -18.44
C TRP A 305 -16.53 -3.75 -19.94
N GLU A 306 -17.49 -4.48 -20.51
CA GLU A 306 -17.56 -4.75 -21.95
C GLU A 306 -17.89 -3.49 -22.75
N GLU A 307 -18.84 -2.69 -22.27
CA GLU A 307 -19.19 -1.40 -22.88
C GLU A 307 -18.00 -0.44 -22.84
N ARG A 308 -17.42 -0.22 -21.65
CA ARG A 308 -16.27 0.66 -21.46
C ARG A 308 -15.07 0.23 -22.33
N ARG A 309 -14.81 -1.07 -22.45
CA ARG A 309 -13.74 -1.60 -23.31
C ARG A 309 -13.97 -1.28 -24.78
N LYS A 310 -15.21 -1.34 -25.28
CA LYS A 310 -15.51 -1.00 -26.68
C LYS A 310 -15.24 0.48 -26.94
N THR A 311 -15.72 1.35 -26.06
CA THR A 311 -15.55 2.80 -26.16
C THR A 311 -14.07 3.20 -26.08
N GLU A 312 -13.36 2.76 -25.03
CA GLU A 312 -11.94 3.10 -24.87
C GLU A 312 -11.06 2.49 -25.95
N ARG A 313 -11.41 1.32 -26.50
CA ARG A 313 -10.64 0.74 -27.63
C ARG A 313 -10.72 1.63 -28.86
N ALA A 314 -11.90 2.17 -29.19
CA ALA A 314 -12.06 3.08 -30.31
C ALA A 314 -11.23 4.36 -30.09
N GLU A 315 -11.28 4.91 -28.88
CA GLU A 315 -10.52 6.11 -28.51
C GLU A 315 -9.00 5.88 -28.55
N ARG A 316 -8.50 4.77 -27.99
CA ARG A 316 -7.07 4.40 -28.04
C ARG A 316 -6.57 4.24 -29.48
N LEU A 317 -7.37 3.62 -30.35
CA LEU A 317 -7.02 3.47 -31.77
C LEU A 317 -6.95 4.83 -32.48
N GLN A 318 -7.88 5.73 -32.18
CA GLN A 318 -7.88 7.08 -32.73
C GLN A 318 -6.65 7.88 -32.26
N GLN A 319 -6.35 7.89 -30.95
CA GLN A 319 -5.16 8.56 -30.40
C GLN A 319 -3.86 7.98 -30.96
N ALA A 320 -3.79 6.66 -31.17
CA ALA A 320 -2.62 6.03 -31.77
C ALA A 320 -2.44 6.43 -33.24
N LYS A 321 -3.54 6.52 -34.01
CA LYS A 321 -3.49 6.99 -35.39
C LYS A 321 -2.97 8.43 -35.46
N GLU A 322 -3.54 9.33 -34.67
CA GLU A 322 -3.12 10.74 -34.61
C GLU A 322 -1.65 10.88 -34.20
N TYR A 323 -1.21 10.08 -33.23
CA TYR A 323 0.18 10.04 -32.79
C TYR A 323 1.12 9.67 -33.94
N TRP A 324 0.85 8.57 -34.65
CA TRP A 324 1.70 8.13 -35.76
C TRP A 324 1.64 9.08 -36.96
N ASP A 325 0.48 9.64 -37.28
CA ASP A 325 0.34 10.65 -38.33
C ASP A 325 1.20 11.89 -38.01
N TYR A 326 1.20 12.35 -36.76
CA TYR A 326 2.05 13.45 -36.30
C TYR A 326 3.54 13.13 -36.37
N GLN A 327 3.94 11.93 -35.91
CA GLN A 327 5.34 11.48 -35.98
C GLN A 327 5.81 11.38 -37.43
N CYS A 328 4.98 10.85 -38.34
CA CYS A 328 5.28 10.79 -39.76
C CYS A 328 5.47 12.19 -40.36
N ARG A 329 4.56 13.14 -40.09
CA ARG A 329 4.67 14.53 -40.57
C ARG A 329 5.95 15.20 -40.08
N SER A 330 6.22 15.08 -38.78
CA SER A 330 7.43 15.62 -38.14
C SER A 330 8.71 15.05 -38.75
N PHE A 331 8.72 13.76 -39.08
CA PHE A 331 9.84 13.12 -39.76
C PHE A 331 9.98 13.54 -41.23
N THR A 332 8.87 13.72 -41.93
CA THR A 332 8.86 14.15 -43.34
C THR A 332 9.01 15.66 -43.56
N GLY A 333 8.97 16.46 -42.48
CA GLY A 333 9.10 17.92 -42.54
C GLY A 333 7.93 18.64 -43.22
N ILE A 334 6.73 18.04 -43.21
CA ILE A 334 5.49 18.59 -43.80
C ILE A 334 4.60 19.21 -42.72
#